data_AF-A0A7K0WM92-F1
#
_entry.id   AF-A0A7K0WM92-F1
#
_cell.length_a   1.000
_cell.length_b   1.000
_cell.length_c   1.000
_cell.angle_alpha   90.00
_cell.angle_beta   90.00
_cell.angle_gamma   90.00
#
_symmetry.space_group_name_H-M   'P 1'
#
loop_
_entity.id
_entity.type
_entity.pdbx_description
1 polymer ?
#
loop_
_entity_poly.entity_id
_entity_poly.type
_entity_poly.pdbx_seq_one_letter_code
_entity_poly.pdbx_strand_id
1 'polypeptide(L)'
;MVLPLAPELGNLELAHASTTGSLAVQTPDWSLSREDRQQPAGRVLALLLGVHLQQFRSYENGVLLDLDLEQLHAYRVSLRRSRSLLSSTKSVFPAGERKDLLGDLAKLGYLTSQVRDLDVLLQALPRLCKTVRLASVRSIGEKPSEGQQLRDALLRRRAVAFTELAARIDPSGKDYASYLTMVRTWRTLAAVHRLGGDEPGPEALRPILSVVDATLMKQFGKIRSAGRAAQRSNEVSDWHRLRKRTKALRYALAGYGPLLTEGTVSDLVSRLRKLQNVLGLQQDHAIQIELIERAGLDVGGRTALLAGALSEELHREALKDLHRCRAAWSRFDHKAFKEQLEQAVATE
;
A
#
# COMPACT_ATOMS: atom_id res chain seq x y z
N MET A 1 20.04 -23.67 5.07
CA MET A 1 18.86 -24.30 5.68
C MET A 1 17.79 -23.21 5.83
N VAL A 2 16.81 -23.23 4.93
CA VAL A 2 15.82 -22.16 4.74
C VAL A 2 14.70 -22.35 5.77
N LEU A 3 14.62 -21.47 6.77
CA LEU A 3 13.48 -21.41 7.67
C LEU A 3 12.34 -20.64 6.97
N PRO A 4 11.09 -21.13 7.05
CA PRO A 4 9.97 -20.61 6.28
C PRO A 4 9.53 -19.25 6.79
N LEU A 5 9.25 -18.35 5.86
CA LEU A 5 8.45 -17.15 6.10
C LEU A 5 7.12 -17.58 6.73
N ALA A 6 6.82 -17.05 7.91
CA ALA A 6 5.55 -17.25 8.60
C ALA A 6 4.35 -16.99 7.66
N PRO A 7 3.22 -17.70 7.85
CA PRO A 7 2.10 -17.64 6.92
C PRO A 7 1.41 -16.27 7.00
N GLU A 8 1.70 -15.40 6.03
CA GLU A 8 0.80 -14.30 5.70
C GLU A 8 -0.46 -14.87 5.04
N LEU A 9 -1.49 -15.07 5.85
CA LEU A 9 -2.94 -14.90 5.60
C LEU A 9 -3.68 -15.74 6.66
N GLY A 10 -3.90 -15.16 7.84
CA GLY A 10 -4.92 -15.64 8.76
C GLY A 10 -6.26 -15.06 8.33
N ASN A 11 -7.15 -15.94 7.86
CA ASN A 11 -8.60 -15.83 7.77
C ASN A 11 -9.22 -14.45 8.02
N LEU A 12 -9.75 -13.83 6.96
CA LEU A 12 -10.91 -12.95 7.07
C LEU A 12 -12.14 -13.84 7.29
N GLU A 13 -12.23 -14.46 8.46
CA GLU A 13 -13.52 -14.81 9.02
C GLU A 13 -14.18 -13.51 9.46
N LEU A 14 -15.38 -13.26 8.94
CA LEU A 14 -16.28 -12.24 9.45
C LEU A 14 -16.52 -12.55 10.92
N ALA A 15 -15.80 -11.87 11.81
CA ALA A 15 -15.96 -12.02 13.24
C ALA A 15 -17.38 -11.57 13.63
N HIS A 16 -18.24 -12.53 13.93
CA HIS A 16 -19.47 -12.29 14.67
C HIS A 16 -19.09 -11.71 16.04
N ALA A 17 -19.44 -10.44 16.25
CA ALA A 17 -19.25 -9.77 17.52
C ALA A 17 -20.08 -10.45 18.61
N SER A 18 -19.43 -10.96 19.64
CA SER A 18 -20.06 -11.29 20.92
C SER A 18 -19.72 -10.20 21.95
N THR A 19 -20.77 -9.73 22.57
CA THR A 19 -20.98 -8.59 23.46
C THR A 19 -20.03 -8.48 24.65
N THR A 20 -19.45 -7.29 24.90
CA THR A 20 -19.34 -6.68 26.25
C THR A 20 -19.11 -5.17 26.15
N GLY A 21 -19.75 -4.42 27.05
CA GLY A 21 -20.01 -2.98 26.95
C GLY A 21 -18.78 -2.07 26.85
N SER A 22 -18.75 -1.30 25.77
CA SER A 22 -18.20 0.05 25.67
C SER A 22 -18.92 0.70 24.47
N LEU A 23 -19.09 2.02 24.45
CA LEU A 23 -19.80 2.77 23.40
C LEU A 23 -19.12 2.58 22.04
N ALA A 24 -19.36 1.43 21.41
CA ALA A 24 -18.88 1.08 20.10
C ALA A 24 -19.69 1.87 19.08
N VAL A 25 -18.99 2.65 18.27
CA VAL A 25 -19.52 3.25 17.04
C VAL A 25 -20.15 2.10 16.24
N GLN A 26 -21.49 2.03 16.23
CA GLN A 26 -22.22 1.03 15.48
C GLN A 26 -21.83 1.13 14.00
N THR A 27 -21.20 0.07 13.50
CA THR A 27 -20.97 -0.16 12.08
C THR A 27 -22.33 -0.21 11.38
N PRO A 28 -22.52 0.44 10.23
CA PRO A 28 -23.53 -0.04 9.32
C PRO A 28 -23.15 -1.48 8.94
N ASP A 29 -24.05 -2.43 9.17
CA ASP A 29 -23.97 -3.86 8.82
C ASP A 29 -23.96 -4.08 7.29
N TRP A 30 -23.31 -3.21 6.52
CA TRP A 30 -23.22 -3.35 5.08
C TRP A 30 -21.89 -3.95 4.69
N SER A 31 -21.97 -5.13 4.06
CA SER A 31 -20.86 -5.76 3.36
C SER A 31 -21.25 -5.95 1.91
N LEU A 32 -20.28 -5.78 1.01
CA LEU A 32 -20.50 -5.99 -0.42
C LEU A 32 -20.88 -7.46 -0.64
N SER A 33 -21.98 -7.73 -1.34
CA SER A 33 -22.43 -9.09 -1.67
C SER A 33 -22.77 -9.21 -3.16
N ARG A 34 -23.07 -10.44 -3.61
CA ARG A 34 -23.55 -10.66 -4.98
C ARG A 34 -24.90 -10.00 -5.27
N GLU A 35 -25.69 -9.72 -4.23
CA GLU A 35 -27.00 -9.06 -4.39
C GLU A 35 -26.84 -7.60 -4.82
N ASP A 36 -25.68 -6.99 -4.57
CA ASP A 36 -25.38 -5.62 -4.99
C ASP A 36 -25.07 -5.50 -6.49
N ARG A 37 -24.87 -6.61 -7.23
CA ARG A 37 -24.38 -6.60 -8.63
C ARG A 37 -25.15 -5.67 -9.58
N GLN A 38 -26.47 -5.59 -9.39
CA GLN A 38 -27.36 -4.77 -10.21
C GLN A 38 -27.60 -3.36 -9.66
N GLN A 39 -27.10 -3.06 -8.46
CA GLN A 39 -27.24 -1.72 -7.89
C GLN A 39 -26.38 -0.70 -8.64
N PRO A 40 -26.79 0.58 -8.65
CA PRO A 40 -26.02 1.67 -9.24
C PRO A 40 -24.60 1.73 -8.68
N ALA A 41 -23.60 1.80 -9.57
CA ALA A 41 -22.19 1.85 -9.21
C ALA A 41 -21.86 3.00 -8.25
N GLY A 42 -22.49 4.16 -8.43
CA GLY A 42 -22.33 5.32 -7.56
C GLY A 42 -22.68 5.03 -6.10
N ARG A 43 -23.79 4.31 -5.87
CA ARG A 43 -24.24 3.90 -4.53
C ARG A 43 -23.26 2.93 -3.89
N VAL A 44 -22.94 1.84 -4.59
CA VAL A 44 -22.10 0.76 -4.05
C VAL A 44 -20.67 1.24 -3.78
N LEU A 45 -20.10 2.04 -4.69
CA LEU A 45 -18.75 2.58 -4.51
C LEU A 45 -18.69 3.65 -3.41
N ALA A 46 -19.75 4.43 -3.20
CA ALA A 46 -19.85 5.35 -2.07
C ALA A 46 -19.85 4.57 -0.73
N LEU A 47 -20.64 3.50 -0.63
CA LEU A 47 -20.67 2.62 0.55
C LEU A 47 -19.29 1.99 0.82
N LEU A 48 -18.63 1.43 -0.19
CA LEU A 48 -17.26 0.91 -0.07
C LEU A 48 -16.26 1.98 0.39
N LEU A 49 -16.38 3.19 -0.16
CA LEU A 49 -15.53 4.32 0.23
C LEU A 49 -15.77 4.73 1.69
N GLY A 50 -17.02 4.63 2.18
CA GLY A 50 -17.39 4.82 3.58
C GLY A 50 -16.81 3.75 4.51
N VAL A 51 -16.87 2.47 4.14
CA VAL A 51 -16.23 1.37 4.87
C VAL A 51 -14.72 1.60 4.98
N HIS A 52 -14.06 1.96 3.88
CA HIS A 52 -12.63 2.28 3.91
C HIS A 52 -12.31 3.48 4.80
N LEU A 53 -13.17 4.52 4.82
CA LEU A 53 -12.99 5.65 5.72
C LEU A 53 -13.08 5.20 7.17
N GLN A 54 -14.09 4.41 7.54
CA GLN A 54 -14.25 3.93 8.90
C GLN A 54 -13.04 3.11 9.36
N GLN A 55 -12.58 2.16 8.53
CA GLN A 55 -11.38 1.37 8.80
C GLN A 55 -10.13 2.26 8.90
N PHE A 56 -9.99 3.24 8.02
CA PHE A 56 -8.89 4.19 8.10
C PHE A 56 -8.91 4.94 9.43
N ARG A 57 -10.07 5.43 9.87
CA ARG A 57 -10.22 6.18 11.11
C ARG A 57 -10.02 5.32 12.36
N SER A 58 -10.36 4.03 12.33
CA SER A 58 -10.18 3.13 13.49
C SER A 58 -8.71 2.94 13.87
N TYR A 59 -7.77 3.11 12.92
CA TYR A 59 -6.34 3.01 13.21
C TYR A 59 -5.70 4.36 13.61
N GLU A 60 -6.40 5.50 13.50
CA GLU A 60 -5.86 6.84 13.80
C GLU A 60 -5.21 6.91 15.18
N ASN A 61 -5.95 6.47 16.21
CA ASN A 61 -5.47 6.53 17.60
C ASN A 61 -4.23 5.65 17.81
N GLY A 62 -4.22 4.45 17.24
CA GLY A 62 -3.06 3.55 17.32
C GLY A 62 -1.81 4.11 16.63
N VAL A 63 -2.00 4.86 15.54
CA VAL A 63 -0.90 5.58 14.86
C VAL A 63 -0.41 6.76 15.69
N LEU A 64 -1.32 7.57 16.24
CA LEU A 64 -0.96 8.74 17.06
C LEU A 64 -0.20 8.39 18.33
N LEU A 65 -0.56 7.26 18.95
CA LEU A 65 0.10 6.76 20.15
C LEU A 65 1.40 5.97 19.86
N ASP A 66 1.75 5.78 18.59
CA ASP A 66 2.93 5.03 18.12
C ASP A 66 3.09 3.64 18.79
N LEU A 67 1.96 2.96 19.05
CA LEU A 67 1.93 1.73 19.87
C LEU A 67 2.48 0.51 19.14
N ASP A 68 2.18 0.40 17.85
CA ASP A 68 2.54 -0.76 17.02
C ASP A 68 2.68 -0.36 15.55
N LEU A 69 3.73 -0.87 14.91
CA LEU A 69 4.05 -0.67 13.50
C LEU A 69 2.96 -1.22 12.58
N GLU A 70 2.19 -2.21 13.04
CA GLU A 70 1.07 -2.77 12.28
C GLU A 70 -0.14 -1.83 12.23
N GLN A 71 -0.34 -0.95 13.22
CA GLN A 71 -1.38 0.07 13.16
C GLN A 71 -1.12 1.05 12.01
N LEU A 72 0.14 1.54 11.88
CA LEU A 72 0.54 2.37 10.75
C LEU A 72 0.47 1.59 9.42
N HIS A 73 0.81 0.30 9.42
CA HIS A 73 0.66 -0.54 8.24
C HIS A 73 -0.81 -0.60 7.78
N ALA A 74 -1.73 -0.93 8.69
CA ALA A 74 -3.15 -1.05 8.42
C ALA A 74 -3.77 0.28 7.97
N TYR A 75 -3.45 1.38 8.65
CA TYR A 75 -3.83 2.74 8.26
C TYR A 75 -3.42 3.05 6.81
N ARG A 76 -2.18 2.71 6.44
CA ARG A 76 -1.66 2.86 5.07
C ARG A 76 -2.31 1.93 4.06
N VAL A 77 -2.72 0.72 4.46
CA VAL A 77 -3.47 -0.19 3.58
C VAL A 77 -4.81 0.45 3.21
N SER A 78 -5.54 1.00 4.19
CA SER A 78 -6.83 1.68 3.95
C SER A 78 -6.68 2.86 2.99
N LEU A 79 -5.68 3.74 3.21
CA LEU A 79 -5.36 4.84 2.28
C LEU A 79 -5.15 4.35 0.84
N ARG A 80 -4.35 3.29 0.67
CA ARG A 80 -4.03 2.75 -0.66
C ARG A 80 -5.25 2.12 -1.33
N ARG A 81 -6.11 1.43 -0.58
CA ARG A 81 -7.36 0.85 -1.08
C ARG A 81 -8.29 1.95 -1.59
N SER A 82 -8.52 3.01 -0.79
CA SER A 82 -9.35 4.16 -1.20
C SER A 82 -8.82 4.84 -2.44
N ARG A 83 -7.51 5.10 -2.49
CA ARG A 83 -6.86 5.69 -3.67
C ARG A 83 -7.01 4.81 -4.91
N SER A 84 -6.83 3.50 -4.75
CA SER A 84 -6.99 2.54 -5.84
C SER A 84 -8.41 2.57 -6.39
N LEU A 85 -9.42 2.49 -5.50
CA LEU A 85 -10.84 2.58 -5.84
C LEU A 85 -11.12 3.85 -6.66
N LEU A 86 -10.85 5.03 -6.08
CA LEU A 86 -11.09 6.34 -6.72
C LEU A 86 -10.35 6.54 -8.06
N SER A 87 -9.14 5.97 -8.17
CA SER A 87 -8.35 6.06 -9.42
C SER A 87 -8.89 5.12 -10.51
N SER A 88 -9.52 4.02 -10.12
CA SER A 88 -10.00 2.97 -11.01
C SER A 88 -11.41 3.27 -11.54
N THR A 89 -12.25 3.96 -10.75
CA THR A 89 -13.66 4.26 -11.05
C THR A 89 -13.88 5.75 -11.37
N LYS A 90 -12.98 6.33 -12.17
CA LYS A 90 -12.96 7.77 -12.48
C LYS A 90 -14.24 8.30 -13.15
N SER A 91 -15.05 7.43 -13.74
CA SER A 91 -16.30 7.76 -14.46
C SER A 91 -17.54 7.66 -13.58
N VAL A 92 -17.40 7.32 -12.30
CA VAL A 92 -18.52 7.20 -11.35
C VAL A 92 -18.59 8.39 -10.40
N PHE A 93 -17.46 8.78 -9.83
CA PHE A 93 -17.41 9.94 -8.92
C PHE A 93 -17.29 11.26 -9.70
N PRO A 94 -17.78 12.38 -9.14
CA PRO A 94 -17.56 13.70 -9.72
C PRO A 94 -16.09 14.03 -9.88
N ALA A 95 -15.73 14.72 -10.95
CA ALA A 95 -14.34 14.87 -11.34
C ALA A 95 -13.54 15.76 -10.37
N GLY A 96 -14.14 16.84 -9.87
CA GLY A 96 -13.53 17.82 -8.96
C GLY A 96 -13.15 17.19 -7.62
N GLU A 97 -14.15 16.81 -6.82
CA GLU A 97 -13.97 16.28 -5.47
C GLU A 97 -13.12 15.00 -5.48
N ARG A 98 -13.27 14.15 -6.51
CA ARG A 98 -12.42 12.95 -6.68
C ARG A 98 -10.95 13.33 -6.87
N LYS A 99 -10.66 14.36 -7.68
CA LYS A 99 -9.29 14.82 -7.91
C LYS A 99 -8.70 15.41 -6.64
N ASP A 100 -9.47 16.21 -5.92
CA ASP A 100 -9.03 16.84 -4.67
C ASP A 100 -8.72 15.79 -3.60
N LEU A 101 -9.66 14.85 -3.38
CA LEU A 101 -9.45 13.76 -2.44
C LEU A 101 -8.24 12.88 -2.82
N LEU A 102 -8.07 12.57 -4.12
CA LEU A 102 -6.88 11.83 -4.57
C LEU A 102 -5.57 12.59 -4.31
N GLY A 103 -5.59 13.93 -4.43
CA GLY A 103 -4.46 14.78 -4.09
C GLY A 103 -4.13 14.71 -2.60
N ASP A 104 -5.12 14.89 -1.74
CA ASP A 104 -4.90 14.91 -0.28
C ASP A 104 -4.53 13.53 0.28
N LEU A 105 -5.16 12.45 -0.20
CA LEU A 105 -4.74 11.09 0.12
C LEU A 105 -3.30 10.80 -0.35
N ALA A 106 -2.82 11.47 -1.40
CA ALA A 106 -1.43 11.31 -1.85
C ALA A 106 -0.47 11.98 -0.88
N LYS A 107 -0.78 13.21 -0.44
CA LYS A 107 0.02 13.97 0.53
C LYS A 107 0.14 13.20 1.86
N LEU A 108 -0.98 12.70 2.40
CA LEU A 108 -0.94 11.89 3.61
C LEU A 108 -0.25 10.53 3.39
N GLY A 109 -0.46 9.92 2.22
CA GLY A 109 0.24 8.70 1.82
C GLY A 109 1.76 8.87 1.78
N TYR A 110 2.26 10.07 1.42
CA TYR A 110 3.68 10.39 1.48
C TYR A 110 4.19 10.46 2.92
N LEU A 111 3.55 11.24 3.80
CA LEU A 111 3.93 11.36 5.21
C LEU A 111 4.01 10.00 5.91
N THR A 112 2.98 9.17 5.74
CA THR A 112 2.96 7.82 6.31
C THR A 112 4.02 6.89 5.70
N SER A 113 4.50 7.15 4.48
CA SER A 113 5.57 6.35 3.86
C SER A 113 6.92 6.64 4.50
N GLN A 114 7.22 7.90 4.78
CA GLN A 114 8.48 8.28 5.42
C GLN A 114 8.70 7.54 6.75
N VAL A 115 7.66 7.41 7.56
CA VAL A 115 7.71 6.63 8.81
C VAL A 115 7.83 5.14 8.53
N ARG A 116 6.95 4.56 7.69
CA ARG A 116 6.93 3.11 7.44
C ARG A 116 8.20 2.59 6.77
N ASP A 117 8.81 3.37 5.89
CA ASP A 117 10.04 2.97 5.21
C ASP A 117 11.20 2.88 6.21
N LEU A 118 11.25 3.79 7.18
CA LEU A 118 12.17 3.73 8.32
C LEU A 118 11.87 2.56 9.26
N ASP A 119 10.59 2.27 9.56
CA ASP A 119 10.20 1.11 10.38
C ASP A 119 10.71 -0.21 9.79
N VAL A 120 10.49 -0.40 8.48
CA VAL A 120 10.91 -1.59 7.76
C VAL A 120 12.44 -1.69 7.73
N LEU A 121 13.14 -0.58 7.47
CA LEU A 121 14.60 -0.56 7.49
C LEU A 121 15.14 -0.86 8.89
N LEU A 122 14.60 -0.25 9.95
CA LEU A 122 15.03 -0.47 11.33
C LEU A 122 14.82 -1.93 11.78
N GLN A 123 13.79 -2.61 11.28
CA GLN A 123 13.58 -4.05 11.48
C GLN A 123 14.60 -4.91 10.72
N ALA A 124 14.97 -4.51 9.50
CA ALA A 124 15.93 -5.23 8.67
C ALA A 124 17.40 -5.00 9.07
N LEU A 125 17.71 -3.86 9.68
CA LEU A 125 19.07 -3.38 9.95
C LEU A 125 19.96 -4.42 10.67
N PRO A 126 19.52 -5.15 11.72
CA PRO A 126 20.37 -6.15 12.37
C PRO A 126 20.80 -7.29 11.45
N ARG A 127 19.97 -7.64 10.46
CA ARG A 127 20.33 -8.66 9.45
C ARG A 127 21.31 -8.09 8.43
N LEU A 128 21.11 -6.85 7.99
CA LEU A 128 22.01 -6.17 7.07
C LEU A 128 23.41 -5.96 7.68
N CYS A 129 23.50 -5.54 8.93
CA CYS A 129 24.80 -5.40 9.60
C CYS A 129 25.58 -6.73 9.72
N LYS A 130 24.91 -7.88 9.67
CA LYS A 130 25.57 -9.20 9.68
C LYS A 130 26.16 -9.60 8.33
N THR A 131 25.64 -9.06 7.22
CA THR A 131 26.15 -9.39 5.88
C THR A 131 27.46 -8.67 5.59
N VAL A 132 27.65 -7.47 6.15
CA VAL A 132 28.86 -6.68 6.01
C VAL A 132 29.83 -6.97 7.16
N ARG A 133 30.86 -7.78 6.89
CA ARG A 133 32.02 -7.96 7.79
C ARG A 133 32.98 -6.78 7.64
N LEU A 134 32.57 -5.59 8.08
CA LEU A 134 33.56 -4.57 8.41
C LEU A 134 34.23 -5.04 9.69
N ALA A 135 35.51 -5.41 9.58
CA ALA A 135 36.33 -5.90 10.69
C ALA A 135 36.09 -5.02 11.91
N SER A 136 35.42 -5.59 12.91
CA SER A 136 35.25 -4.98 14.21
C SER A 136 36.63 -4.93 14.85
N VAL A 137 37.36 -3.84 14.58
CA VAL A 137 38.37 -3.35 15.51
C VAL A 137 37.56 -3.06 16.76
N ARG A 138 37.56 -4.03 17.69
CA ARG A 138 37.02 -3.84 19.03
C ARG A 138 37.75 -2.64 19.61
N SER A 139 37.09 -1.49 19.55
CA SER A 139 37.43 -0.35 20.39
C SER A 139 37.37 -0.88 21.82
N ILE A 140 38.53 -0.98 22.47
CA ILE A 140 38.64 -1.14 23.91
C ILE A 140 38.17 0.20 24.49
N GLY A 141 36.86 0.35 24.70
CA GLY A 141 36.24 1.57 25.21
C GLY A 141 34.73 1.61 24.98
N GLU A 142 34.01 2.25 25.90
CA GLU A 142 32.54 2.33 26.04
C GLU A 142 31.77 3.00 24.88
N LYS A 143 32.44 3.35 23.76
CA LYS A 143 31.77 4.03 22.64
C LYS A 143 30.78 3.09 21.93
N PRO A 144 29.58 3.57 21.56
CA PRO A 144 28.63 2.77 20.81
C PRO A 144 29.24 2.33 19.47
N SER A 145 29.01 1.06 19.10
CA SER A 145 29.44 0.54 17.79
C SER A 145 28.86 1.37 16.63
N GLU A 146 29.52 1.36 15.48
CA GLU A 146 29.08 2.07 14.27
C GLU A 146 27.64 1.68 13.88
N GLY A 147 27.29 0.39 14.03
CA GLY A 147 25.93 -0.09 13.79
C GLY A 147 24.90 0.50 14.75
N GLN A 148 25.27 0.74 16.01
CA GLN A 148 24.40 1.42 16.97
C GLN A 148 24.25 2.90 16.62
N GLN A 149 25.33 3.58 16.26
CA GLN A 149 25.27 5.00 15.85
C GLN A 149 24.39 5.20 14.61
N LEU A 150 24.49 4.31 13.62
CA LEU A 150 23.62 4.31 12.44
C LEU A 150 22.16 4.09 12.82
N ARG A 151 21.88 3.12 13.71
CA ARG A 151 20.53 2.87 14.23
C ARG A 151 19.96 4.11 14.91
N ASP A 152 20.73 4.77 15.75
CA ASP A 152 20.29 5.96 16.49
C ASP A 152 19.99 7.13 15.53
N ALA A 153 20.79 7.28 14.46
CA ALA A 153 20.52 8.26 13.41
C ALA A 153 19.21 7.97 12.67
N LEU A 154 18.96 6.71 12.30
CA LEU A 154 17.70 6.31 11.67
C LEU A 154 16.49 6.51 12.60
N LEU A 155 16.63 6.25 13.90
CA LEU A 155 15.60 6.52 14.90
C LEU A 155 15.28 8.02 15.02
N ARG A 156 16.30 8.90 15.00
CA ARG A 156 16.09 10.36 14.97
C ARG A 156 15.30 10.79 13.73
N ARG A 157 15.67 10.27 12.55
CA ARG A 157 14.93 10.55 11.31
C ARG A 157 13.49 10.05 11.37
N ARG A 158 13.25 8.88 11.98
CA ARG A 158 11.91 8.32 12.19
C ARG A 158 11.08 9.24 13.08
N ALA A 159 11.66 9.73 14.18
CA ALA A 159 11.00 10.66 15.09
C ALA A 159 10.60 11.96 14.39
N VAL A 160 11.47 12.53 13.54
CA VAL A 160 11.13 13.71 12.73
C VAL A 160 9.96 13.42 11.77
N ALA A 161 10.04 12.33 11.01
CA ALA A 161 8.98 11.93 10.09
C ALA A 161 7.64 11.66 10.82
N PHE A 162 7.71 11.10 12.03
CA PHE A 162 6.54 10.84 12.86
C PHE A 162 5.92 12.16 13.36
N THR A 163 6.73 13.11 13.81
CA THR A 163 6.25 14.45 14.22
C THR A 163 5.52 15.15 13.06
N GLU A 164 6.02 15.05 11.83
CA GLU A 164 5.32 15.60 10.64
C GLU A 164 3.98 14.91 10.37
N LEU A 165 3.93 13.58 10.50
CA LEU A 165 2.70 12.81 10.38
C LEU A 165 1.70 13.18 11.49
N ALA A 166 2.15 13.23 12.74
CA ALA A 166 1.34 13.57 13.91
C ALA A 166 0.78 14.99 13.78
N ALA A 167 1.60 15.97 13.38
CA ALA A 167 1.15 17.34 13.15
C ALA A 167 0.00 17.46 12.13
N ARG A 168 -0.12 16.51 11.20
CA ARG A 168 -1.20 16.42 10.22
C ARG A 168 -2.48 15.80 10.78
N ILE A 169 -2.38 14.74 11.59
CA ILE A 169 -3.54 13.92 11.99
C ILE A 169 -4.03 14.18 13.42
N ASP A 170 -3.18 14.75 14.28
CA ASP A 170 -3.51 15.11 15.67
C ASP A 170 -4.45 16.33 15.69
N PRO A 171 -5.57 16.30 16.45
CA PRO A 171 -6.46 17.45 16.61
C PRO A 171 -5.79 18.74 17.12
N SER A 172 -4.71 18.62 17.89
CA SER A 172 -3.90 19.74 18.37
C SER A 172 -2.83 20.21 17.36
N GLY A 173 -2.65 19.45 16.28
CA GLY A 173 -1.64 19.69 15.25
C GLY A 173 -1.96 20.87 14.34
N LYS A 174 -0.92 21.63 13.98
CA LYS A 174 -1.03 22.84 13.12
C LYS A 174 -1.64 22.57 11.74
N ASP A 175 -1.51 21.35 11.22
CA ASP A 175 -1.99 20.97 9.89
C ASP A 175 -3.34 20.25 9.92
N TYR A 176 -3.96 20.09 11.10
CA TYR A 176 -5.18 19.31 11.30
C TYR A 176 -6.37 19.81 10.47
N ALA A 177 -6.46 21.12 10.21
CA ALA A 177 -7.50 21.68 9.37
C ALA A 177 -7.50 21.08 7.95
N SER A 178 -6.31 20.89 7.35
CA SER A 178 -6.18 20.24 6.04
C SER A 178 -6.61 18.77 6.07
N TYR A 179 -6.28 18.08 7.17
CA TYR A 179 -6.72 16.71 7.40
C TYR A 179 -8.24 16.59 7.52
N LEU A 180 -8.87 17.48 8.30
CA LEU A 180 -10.32 17.53 8.42
C LEU A 180 -11.01 17.81 7.10
N THR A 181 -10.47 18.70 6.27
CA THR A 181 -10.98 18.94 4.90
C THR A 181 -10.95 17.67 4.06
N MET A 182 -9.82 16.96 4.05
CA MET A 182 -9.71 15.67 3.36
C MET A 182 -10.76 14.67 3.86
N VAL A 183 -10.93 14.53 5.18
CA VAL A 183 -11.92 13.62 5.79
C VAL A 183 -13.35 14.03 5.42
N ARG A 184 -13.65 15.34 5.38
CA ARG A 184 -14.97 15.85 4.96
C ARG A 184 -15.24 15.54 3.49
N THR A 185 -14.29 15.81 2.58
CA THR A 185 -14.42 15.46 1.17
C THR A 185 -14.61 13.95 0.98
N TRP A 186 -13.88 13.14 1.75
CA TRP A 186 -14.06 11.69 1.75
C TRP A 186 -15.47 11.30 2.20
N ARG A 187 -15.98 11.85 3.31
CA ARG A 187 -17.36 11.61 3.76
C ARG A 187 -18.39 12.01 2.72
N THR A 188 -18.21 13.15 2.06
CA THR A 188 -19.12 13.61 0.99
C THR A 188 -19.17 12.62 -0.16
N LEU A 189 -18.02 12.12 -0.63
CA LEU A 189 -17.97 11.12 -1.70
C LEU A 189 -18.45 9.73 -1.24
N ALA A 190 -18.43 9.44 0.06
CA ALA A 190 -18.95 8.21 0.64
C ALA A 190 -20.47 8.26 0.90
N ALA A 191 -21.12 9.42 0.75
CA ALA A 191 -22.56 9.55 0.94
C ALA A 191 -23.33 9.05 -0.30
N VAL A 192 -24.24 8.09 -0.10
CA VAL A 192 -25.11 7.55 -1.17
C VAL A 192 -26.04 8.62 -1.74
N HIS A 193 -26.56 9.49 -0.88
CA HIS A 193 -27.39 10.63 -1.26
C HIS A 193 -26.62 11.91 -0.96
N ARG A 194 -25.99 12.49 -1.98
CA ARG A 194 -25.27 13.77 -1.85
C ARG A 194 -26.27 14.92 -1.99
N LEU A 195 -26.33 15.78 -0.97
CA LEU A 195 -27.00 17.07 -1.06
C LEU A 195 -25.95 18.10 -1.48
N GLY A 196 -25.90 18.43 -2.77
CA GLY A 196 -24.94 19.37 -3.36
C GLY A 196 -23.62 18.74 -3.84
N GLY A 197 -22.79 19.58 -4.50
CA GLY A 197 -21.57 19.18 -5.19
C GLY A 197 -21.80 18.91 -6.69
N ASP A 198 -20.73 18.52 -7.39
CA ASP A 198 -20.81 18.22 -8.82
C ASP A 198 -21.66 16.95 -9.07
N GLU A 199 -22.28 16.92 -10.26
CA GLU A 199 -23.06 15.78 -10.74
C GLU A 199 -22.22 14.48 -10.71
N PRO A 200 -22.83 13.32 -10.40
CA PRO A 200 -22.17 12.04 -10.54
C PRO A 200 -21.59 11.84 -11.95
N GLY A 201 -20.54 11.02 -12.06
CA GLY A 201 -19.97 10.69 -13.36
C GLY A 201 -20.94 9.87 -14.22
N PRO A 202 -20.71 9.79 -15.55
CA PRO A 202 -21.66 9.19 -16.50
C PRO A 202 -21.95 7.70 -16.26
N GLU A 203 -21.06 6.99 -15.55
CA GLU A 203 -21.22 5.56 -15.26
C GLU A 203 -21.86 5.31 -13.88
N ALA A 204 -22.25 6.37 -13.14
CA ALA A 204 -22.74 6.23 -11.77
C ALA A 204 -24.05 5.46 -11.64
N LEU A 205 -24.92 5.55 -12.64
CA LEU A 205 -26.21 4.84 -12.66
C LEU A 205 -26.13 3.44 -13.26
N ARG A 206 -24.99 3.05 -13.85
CA ARG A 206 -24.82 1.72 -14.41
C ARG A 206 -24.71 0.67 -13.29
N PRO A 207 -25.11 -0.59 -13.56
CA PRO A 207 -24.87 -1.70 -12.63
C PRO A 207 -23.39 -1.79 -12.21
N ILE A 208 -23.14 -1.95 -10.92
CA ILE A 208 -21.77 -1.99 -10.38
C ILE A 208 -20.94 -3.10 -11.03
N LEU A 209 -21.53 -4.28 -11.30
CA LEU A 209 -20.82 -5.40 -11.89
C LEU A 209 -20.22 -5.01 -13.26
N SER A 210 -21.01 -4.41 -14.15
CA SER A 210 -20.53 -3.96 -15.47
C SER A 210 -19.39 -2.94 -15.37
N VAL A 211 -19.43 -2.04 -14.39
CA VAL A 211 -18.38 -1.04 -14.16
C VAL A 211 -17.10 -1.71 -13.63
N VAL A 212 -17.24 -2.65 -12.70
CA VAL A 212 -16.13 -3.42 -12.11
C VAL A 212 -15.44 -4.25 -13.20
N ASP A 213 -16.20 -4.97 -14.02
CA ASP A 213 -15.69 -5.83 -15.09
C ASP A 213 -14.85 -5.04 -16.10
N ALA A 214 -15.41 -3.95 -16.61
CA ALA A 214 -14.69 -3.06 -17.52
C ALA A 214 -13.43 -2.49 -16.87
N THR A 215 -13.49 -2.17 -15.57
CA THR A 215 -12.35 -1.67 -14.81
C THR A 215 -11.25 -2.72 -14.66
N LEU A 216 -11.58 -3.95 -14.27
CA LEU A 216 -10.63 -5.05 -14.09
C LEU A 216 -9.93 -5.40 -15.40
N MET A 217 -10.68 -5.56 -16.49
CA MET A 217 -10.13 -5.86 -17.81
C MET A 217 -9.21 -4.74 -18.31
N LYS A 218 -9.59 -3.48 -18.09
CA LYS A 218 -8.75 -2.33 -18.42
C LYS A 218 -7.45 -2.28 -17.61
N GLN A 219 -7.50 -2.59 -16.30
CA GLN A 219 -6.29 -2.64 -15.48
C GLN A 219 -5.38 -3.79 -15.88
N PHE A 220 -5.95 -4.95 -16.21
CA PHE A 220 -5.18 -6.08 -16.74
C PHE A 220 -4.48 -5.73 -18.06
N GLY A 221 -5.18 -5.08 -19.00
CA GLY A 221 -4.57 -4.57 -20.24
C GLY A 221 -3.38 -3.64 -19.98
N LYS A 222 -3.48 -2.75 -18.98
CA LYS A 222 -2.37 -1.87 -18.57
C LYS A 222 -1.19 -2.65 -17.96
N ILE A 223 -1.44 -3.69 -17.18
CA ILE A 223 -0.40 -4.57 -16.64
C ILE A 223 0.35 -5.25 -17.78
N ARG A 224 -0.37 -5.84 -18.75
CA ARG A 224 0.24 -6.48 -19.92
C ARG A 224 1.08 -5.51 -20.75
N SER A 225 0.57 -4.31 -21.00
CA SER A 225 1.32 -3.28 -21.72
C SER A 225 2.58 -2.86 -20.96
N ALA A 226 2.47 -2.58 -19.64
CA ALA A 226 3.59 -2.18 -18.82
C ALA A 226 4.65 -3.29 -18.68
N GLY A 227 4.24 -4.55 -18.52
CA GLY A 227 5.18 -5.66 -18.39
C GLY A 227 5.89 -5.99 -19.69
N ARG A 228 5.22 -5.89 -20.85
CA ARG A 228 5.91 -5.98 -22.16
C ARG A 228 6.89 -4.84 -22.39
N ALA A 229 6.57 -3.62 -21.96
CA ALA A 229 7.51 -2.51 -22.01
C ALA A 229 8.74 -2.78 -21.12
N ALA A 230 8.51 -3.15 -19.85
CA ALA A 230 9.58 -3.47 -18.90
C ALA A 230 10.46 -4.63 -19.34
N GLN A 231 9.90 -5.68 -19.95
CA GLN A 231 10.66 -6.81 -20.48
C GLN A 231 11.64 -6.36 -21.58
N ARG A 232 11.19 -5.45 -22.46
CA ARG A 232 11.98 -4.91 -23.59
C ARG A 232 13.05 -3.94 -23.13
N SER A 233 12.71 -2.93 -22.33
CA SER A 233 13.66 -1.90 -21.89
C SER A 233 14.60 -2.40 -20.80
N ASN A 234 14.13 -3.31 -19.95
CA ASN A 234 14.79 -3.72 -18.70
C ASN A 234 15.09 -2.58 -17.73
N GLU A 235 14.42 -1.44 -17.88
CA GLU A 235 14.68 -0.28 -17.04
C GLU A 235 13.94 -0.36 -15.71
N VAL A 236 14.59 0.12 -14.65
CA VAL A 236 14.04 0.25 -13.29
C VAL A 236 12.70 1.00 -13.30
N SER A 237 12.63 2.08 -14.09
CA SER A 237 11.46 2.94 -14.22
C SER A 237 10.21 2.18 -14.71
N ASP A 238 10.39 1.26 -15.66
CA ASP A 238 9.32 0.47 -16.26
C ASP A 238 8.90 -0.70 -15.37
N TRP A 239 9.86 -1.36 -14.69
CA TRP A 239 9.53 -2.35 -13.64
C TRP A 239 8.73 -1.71 -12.50
N HIS A 240 9.10 -0.49 -12.10
CA HIS A 240 8.36 0.28 -11.11
C HIS A 240 6.94 0.66 -11.60
N ARG A 241 6.79 1.01 -12.89
CA ARG A 241 5.49 1.25 -13.52
C ARG A 241 4.62 -0.01 -13.49
N LEU A 242 5.17 -1.17 -13.83
CA LEU A 242 4.48 -2.46 -13.74
C LEU A 242 4.03 -2.72 -12.29
N ARG A 243 4.92 -2.55 -11.30
CA ARG A 243 4.59 -2.73 -9.87
C ARG A 243 3.37 -1.92 -9.46
N LYS A 244 3.31 -0.63 -9.83
CA LYS A 244 2.17 0.25 -9.54
C LYS A 244 0.87 -0.31 -10.14
N ARG A 245 0.90 -0.83 -11.37
CA ARG A 245 -0.26 -1.41 -12.05
C ARG A 245 -0.69 -2.73 -11.41
N THR A 246 0.24 -3.63 -11.11
CA THR A 246 0.00 -4.89 -10.41
C THR A 246 -0.71 -4.67 -9.08
N LYS A 247 -0.24 -3.68 -8.30
CA LYS A 247 -0.85 -3.30 -7.03
C LYS A 247 -2.28 -2.79 -7.20
N ALA A 248 -2.54 -1.98 -8.23
CA ALA A 248 -3.88 -1.46 -8.52
C ALA A 248 -4.88 -2.57 -8.88
N LEU A 249 -4.50 -3.52 -9.75
CA LEU A 249 -5.38 -4.66 -10.06
C LEU A 249 -5.61 -5.55 -8.84
N ARG A 250 -4.56 -5.82 -8.05
CA ARG A 250 -4.71 -6.63 -6.83
C ARG A 250 -5.69 -6.01 -5.84
N TYR A 251 -5.64 -4.69 -5.64
CA TYR A 251 -6.61 -4.00 -4.78
C TYR A 251 -8.02 -3.98 -5.36
N ALA A 252 -8.17 -3.84 -6.67
CA ALA A 252 -9.48 -3.93 -7.31
C ALA A 252 -10.09 -5.32 -7.12
N LEU A 253 -9.34 -6.39 -7.43
CA LEU A 253 -9.80 -7.77 -7.23
C LEU A 253 -10.14 -8.08 -5.76
N ALA A 254 -9.27 -7.69 -4.83
CA ALA A 254 -9.51 -7.92 -3.41
C ALA A 254 -10.69 -7.08 -2.87
N GLY A 255 -10.96 -5.90 -3.44
CA GLY A 255 -12.05 -5.02 -3.02
C GLY A 255 -13.40 -5.41 -3.61
N TYR A 256 -13.42 -5.91 -4.85
CA TYR A 256 -14.64 -6.33 -5.54
C TYR A 256 -14.89 -7.85 -5.46
N GLY A 257 -14.02 -8.59 -4.77
CA GLY A 257 -14.10 -10.05 -4.64
C GLY A 257 -15.50 -10.59 -4.33
N PRO A 258 -16.26 -10.00 -3.39
CA PRO A 258 -17.63 -10.43 -3.09
C PRO A 258 -18.65 -10.29 -4.24
N LEU A 259 -18.40 -9.42 -5.21
CA LEU A 259 -19.22 -9.32 -6.44
C LEU A 259 -18.88 -10.42 -7.44
N LEU A 260 -17.67 -10.96 -7.36
CA LEU A 260 -17.09 -11.90 -8.32
C LEU A 260 -17.22 -13.34 -7.83
N THR A 261 -16.71 -14.29 -8.62
CA THR A 261 -16.68 -15.70 -8.24
C THR A 261 -15.52 -15.97 -7.26
N GLU A 262 -15.83 -16.17 -5.98
CA GLU A 262 -14.89 -16.21 -4.85
C GLU A 262 -13.67 -17.11 -5.05
N GLY A 263 -13.87 -18.34 -5.54
CA GLY A 263 -12.79 -19.32 -5.74
C GLY A 263 -11.71 -18.83 -6.72
N THR A 264 -12.12 -18.11 -7.77
CA THR A 264 -11.20 -17.61 -8.81
C THR A 264 -10.44 -16.36 -8.36
N VAL A 265 -11.05 -15.52 -7.53
CA VAL A 265 -10.46 -14.25 -7.08
C VAL A 265 -9.25 -14.47 -6.17
N SER A 266 -9.36 -15.39 -5.20
CA SER A 266 -8.28 -15.67 -4.24
C SER A 266 -6.98 -16.09 -4.95
N ASP A 267 -7.10 -16.97 -5.95
CA ASP A 267 -5.99 -17.42 -6.77
C ASP A 267 -5.35 -16.29 -7.60
N LEU A 268 -6.18 -15.46 -8.23
CA LEU A 268 -5.70 -14.30 -8.99
C LEU A 268 -4.95 -13.30 -8.08
N VAL A 269 -5.52 -13.00 -6.90
CA VAL A 269 -4.90 -12.12 -5.89
C VAL A 269 -3.58 -12.71 -5.40
N SER A 270 -3.52 -14.03 -5.15
CA SER A 270 -2.33 -14.74 -4.73
C SER A 270 -1.21 -14.66 -5.78
N ARG A 271 -1.53 -14.89 -7.06
CA ARG A 271 -0.58 -14.74 -8.18
C ARG A 271 -0.06 -13.31 -8.31
N LEU A 272 -0.95 -12.32 -8.21
CA LEU A 272 -0.55 -10.90 -8.23
C LEU A 272 0.32 -10.54 -7.02
N ARG A 273 0.07 -11.10 -5.84
CA ARG A 273 0.92 -10.93 -4.65
C ARG A 273 2.32 -11.46 -4.89
N LYS A 274 2.45 -12.69 -5.44
CA LYS A 274 3.76 -13.27 -5.78
C LYS A 274 4.55 -12.39 -6.75
N LEU A 275 3.90 -11.89 -7.82
CA LEU A 275 4.52 -10.95 -8.75
C LEU A 275 4.90 -9.63 -8.04
N GLN A 276 4.00 -9.07 -7.25
CA GLN A 276 4.24 -7.81 -6.53
C GLN A 276 5.40 -7.92 -5.55
N ASN A 277 5.59 -9.06 -4.89
CA ASN A 277 6.67 -9.26 -3.92
C ASN A 277 8.04 -9.16 -4.62
N VAL A 278 8.20 -9.83 -5.77
CA VAL A 278 9.45 -9.76 -6.55
C VAL A 278 9.69 -8.34 -7.07
N LEU A 279 8.67 -7.70 -7.64
CA LEU A 279 8.77 -6.32 -8.11
C LEU A 279 9.01 -5.30 -6.97
N GLY A 280 8.66 -5.67 -5.74
CA GLY A 280 8.78 -4.83 -4.55
C GLY A 280 10.21 -4.68 -4.08
N LEU A 281 10.99 -5.78 -4.10
CA LEU A 281 12.35 -5.84 -3.57
C LEU A 281 13.25 -4.72 -4.12
N GLN A 282 13.18 -4.49 -5.43
CA GLN A 282 13.98 -3.47 -6.08
C GLN A 282 13.71 -2.05 -5.54
N GLN A 283 12.43 -1.71 -5.35
CA GLN A 283 12.06 -0.41 -4.80
C GLN A 283 12.46 -0.31 -3.33
N ASP A 284 12.30 -1.38 -2.58
CA ASP A 284 12.58 -1.43 -1.16
C ASP A 284 14.09 -1.24 -0.94
N HIS A 285 14.95 -1.89 -1.75
CA HIS A 285 16.40 -1.66 -1.74
C HIS A 285 16.78 -0.22 -2.09
N ALA A 286 16.18 0.36 -3.13
CA ALA A 286 16.47 1.75 -3.50
C ALA A 286 16.17 2.74 -2.35
N ILE A 287 15.05 2.55 -1.66
CA ILE A 287 14.69 3.39 -0.49
C ILE A 287 15.64 3.11 0.69
N GLN A 288 15.96 1.85 0.97
CA GLN A 288 16.89 1.49 2.05
C GLN A 288 18.28 2.10 1.85
N ILE A 289 18.82 2.04 0.63
CA ILE A 289 20.11 2.65 0.26
C ILE A 289 20.07 4.16 0.58
N GLU A 290 19.07 4.88 0.07
CA GLU A 290 18.94 6.32 0.29
C GLU A 290 18.88 6.69 1.78
N LEU A 291 18.13 5.92 2.58
CA LEU A 291 17.98 6.15 4.02
C LEU A 291 19.27 5.84 4.80
N ILE A 292 19.96 4.74 4.45
CA ILE A 292 21.21 4.32 5.07
C ILE A 292 22.32 5.33 4.78
N GLU A 293 22.47 5.75 3.52
CA GLU A 293 23.49 6.73 3.10
C GLU A 293 23.31 8.04 3.83
N ARG A 294 22.10 8.59 3.83
CA ARG A 294 21.80 9.84 4.55
C ARG A 294 22.10 9.73 6.03
N ALA A 295 21.63 8.67 6.70
CA ALA A 295 21.89 8.48 8.12
C ALA A 295 23.38 8.26 8.43
N GLY A 296 24.13 7.61 7.54
CA GLY A 296 25.58 7.46 7.65
C GLY A 296 26.32 8.78 7.51
N LEU A 297 25.93 9.61 6.53
CA LEU A 297 26.50 10.94 6.31
C LEU A 297 26.21 11.89 7.47
N ASP A 298 25.01 11.83 8.06
CA ASP A 298 24.63 12.63 9.23
C ASP A 298 25.55 12.34 10.45
N VAL A 299 26.06 11.12 10.57
CA VAL A 299 26.96 10.72 11.67
C VAL A 299 28.43 10.91 11.31
N GLY A 300 28.83 10.59 10.09
CA GLY A 300 30.21 10.66 9.63
C GLY A 300 31.12 9.52 10.12
N GLY A 301 32.43 9.66 9.89
CA GLY A 301 33.47 8.74 10.36
C GLY A 301 33.28 7.29 9.89
N ARG A 302 33.55 6.32 10.78
CA ARG A 302 33.41 4.88 10.48
C ARG A 302 31.96 4.47 10.24
N THR A 303 30.99 5.22 10.76
CA THR A 303 29.56 4.98 10.54
C THR A 303 29.16 5.28 9.09
N ALA A 304 29.72 6.33 8.48
CA ALA A 304 29.56 6.60 7.05
C ALA A 304 30.16 5.48 6.18
N LEU A 305 31.33 4.94 6.57
CA LEU A 305 31.94 3.79 5.87
C LEU A 305 31.07 2.53 5.97
N LEU A 306 30.48 2.27 7.15
CA LEU A 306 29.52 1.19 7.34
C LEU A 306 28.30 1.38 6.45
N ALA A 307 27.71 2.58 6.44
CA ALA A 307 26.57 2.90 5.59
C ALA A 307 26.89 2.65 4.10
N GLY A 308 28.05 3.11 3.61
CA GLY A 308 28.48 2.86 2.24
C GLY A 308 28.63 1.37 1.91
N ALA A 309 29.21 0.58 2.82
CA ALA A 309 29.35 -0.86 2.62
C ALA A 309 27.99 -1.60 2.63
N LEU A 310 27.04 -1.17 3.46
CA LEU A 310 25.67 -1.68 3.45
C LEU A 310 24.93 -1.32 2.16
N SER A 311 25.08 -0.07 1.70
CA SER A 311 24.48 0.40 0.45
C SER A 311 24.99 -0.36 -0.76
N GLU A 312 26.29 -0.64 -0.83
CA GLU A 312 26.87 -1.46 -1.90
C GLU A 312 26.30 -2.89 -1.89
N GLU A 313 26.15 -3.51 -0.71
CA GLU A 313 25.52 -4.84 -0.62
C GLU A 313 24.08 -4.83 -1.14
N LEU A 314 23.30 -3.83 -0.74
CA LEU A 314 21.92 -3.65 -1.22
C LEU A 314 21.88 -3.37 -2.73
N HIS A 315 22.84 -2.63 -3.27
CA HIS A 315 22.95 -2.38 -4.71
C HIS A 315 23.18 -3.70 -5.47
N ARG A 316 24.07 -4.56 -4.97
CA ARG A 316 24.32 -5.89 -5.54
C ARG A 316 23.07 -6.78 -5.51
N GLU A 317 22.30 -6.76 -4.44
CA GLU A 317 21.02 -7.48 -4.38
C GLU A 317 19.98 -6.89 -5.34
N ALA A 318 19.88 -5.56 -5.44
CA ALA A 318 18.95 -4.89 -6.36
C ALA A 318 19.22 -5.23 -7.84
N LEU A 319 20.49 -5.44 -8.23
CA LEU A 319 20.84 -5.91 -9.57
C LEU A 319 20.35 -7.36 -9.81
N LYS A 320 20.45 -8.24 -8.81
CA LYS A 320 19.92 -9.61 -8.90
C LYS A 320 18.40 -9.60 -9.02
N ASP A 321 17.73 -8.65 -8.38
CA ASP A 321 16.27 -8.54 -8.45
C ASP A 321 15.75 -8.21 -9.85
N LEU A 322 16.48 -7.46 -10.67
CA LEU A 322 16.08 -7.20 -12.07
C LEU A 322 15.96 -8.50 -12.87
N HIS A 323 16.88 -9.44 -12.68
CA HIS A 323 16.79 -10.76 -13.29
C HIS A 323 15.57 -11.54 -12.77
N ARG A 324 15.28 -11.45 -11.47
CA ARG A 324 14.09 -12.07 -10.85
C ARG A 324 12.79 -11.46 -11.39
N CYS A 325 12.74 -10.14 -11.60
CA CYS A 325 11.59 -9.44 -12.17
C CYS A 325 11.24 -9.95 -13.57
N ARG A 326 12.25 -10.11 -14.45
CA ARG A 326 12.06 -10.71 -15.78
C ARG A 326 11.50 -12.12 -15.70
N ALA A 327 12.12 -12.98 -14.90
CA ALA A 327 11.66 -14.37 -14.75
C ALA A 327 10.24 -14.45 -14.17
N ALA A 328 9.92 -13.60 -13.19
CA ALA A 328 8.59 -13.54 -12.58
C ALA A 328 7.54 -13.05 -13.59
N TRP A 329 7.85 -12.04 -14.40
CA TRP A 329 6.94 -11.55 -15.44
C TRP A 329 6.67 -12.61 -16.51
N SER A 330 7.71 -13.30 -17.01
CA SER A 330 7.54 -14.37 -18.00
C SER A 330 6.64 -15.50 -17.51
N ARG A 331 6.69 -15.83 -16.21
CA ARG A 331 5.78 -16.81 -15.60
C ARG A 331 4.35 -16.28 -15.43
N PHE A 332 4.18 -14.96 -15.31
CA PHE A 332 2.89 -14.33 -15.09
C PHE A 332 2.11 -14.05 -16.38
N ASP A 333 2.76 -13.60 -17.47
CA ASP A 333 2.12 -13.27 -18.76
C ASP A 333 1.75 -14.54 -19.57
N HIS A 334 1.04 -15.47 -18.92
CA HIS A 334 0.50 -16.68 -19.53
C HIS A 334 -1.01 -16.56 -19.76
N LYS A 335 -1.51 -17.25 -20.80
CA LYS A 335 -2.93 -17.22 -21.21
C LYS A 335 -3.88 -17.58 -20.05
N ALA A 336 -3.47 -18.49 -19.19
CA ALA A 336 -4.23 -18.97 -18.05
C ALA A 336 -4.69 -17.86 -17.09
N PHE A 337 -3.89 -16.82 -16.83
CA PHE A 337 -4.33 -15.72 -15.96
C PHE A 337 -5.48 -14.93 -16.60
N LYS A 338 -5.40 -14.71 -17.92
CA LYS A 338 -6.44 -14.00 -18.66
C LYS A 338 -7.75 -14.80 -18.64
N GLU A 339 -7.69 -16.10 -18.92
CA GLU A 339 -8.86 -16.98 -18.93
C GLU A 339 -9.53 -17.03 -17.55
N GLN A 340 -8.74 -17.13 -16.48
CA GLN A 340 -9.27 -17.07 -15.10
C GLN A 340 -9.90 -15.71 -14.78
N LEU A 341 -9.28 -14.61 -15.22
CA LEU A 341 -9.84 -13.27 -15.00
C LEU A 341 -11.17 -13.10 -15.78
N GLU A 342 -11.23 -13.58 -17.01
CA GLU A 342 -12.45 -13.58 -17.82
C GLU A 342 -13.54 -14.44 -17.18
N GLN A 343 -13.22 -15.62 -16.65
CA GLN A 343 -14.16 -16.46 -15.89
C GLN A 343 -14.68 -15.77 -14.62
N ALA A 344 -13.80 -15.06 -13.90
CA ALA A 344 -14.19 -14.33 -12.69
C ALA A 344 -15.15 -13.16 -12.97
N VAL A 345 -15.08 -12.59 -14.19
CA VAL A 345 -15.84 -11.41 -14.65
C VAL A 345 -17.11 -11.81 -15.41
N ALA A 346 -17.09 -12.90 -16.19
CA ALA A 346 -18.15 -13.25 -17.14
C ALA A 346 -19.36 -13.98 -16.52
N THR A 347 -19.55 -13.97 -15.21
CA THR A 347 -20.65 -14.72 -14.57
C THR A 347 -21.88 -13.83 -14.36
N GLU A 348 -22.86 -13.99 -15.25
CA GLU A 348 -24.24 -13.48 -15.14
C GLU A 348 -24.87 -13.79 -13.77
#